data_AF-A0A0U4ATT0-F1
#
_entry.id   AF-A0A0U4ATT0-F1
#
_cell.length_a   1.000
_cell.length_b   1.000
_cell.length_c   1.000
_cell.angle_alpha   90.00
_cell.angle_beta   90.00
_cell.angle_gamma   90.00
#
_symmetry.space_group_name_H-M   'P 1'
#
loop_
_entity.id
_entity.type
_entity.pdbx_description
1 polymer ?
#
loop_
_entity_poly.entity_id
_entity_poly.type
_entity_poly.pdbx_seq_one_letter_code
_entity_poly.pdbx_strand_id
1 'polypeptide(L)'
;MLQLPELRQELTPNSPDEAARLTELAQLVTATAPLADVRDLAPKVRKLFPEPAYLVGCGGSHIWLHRANEAGRLACILDRYQ
;
A
#
# COMPACT_ATOMS: atom_id res chain seq x y z
N MET A 1 -0.94 -18.59 10.31
CA MET A 1 -0.45 -18.82 8.93
C MET A 1 0.23 -17.53 8.49
N LEU A 2 1.35 -17.62 7.79
CA LEU A 2 2.04 -16.42 7.28
C LEU A 2 1.34 -15.97 5.99
N GLN A 3 1.23 -14.67 5.80
CA GLN A 3 0.59 -14.00 4.68
C GLN A 3 1.66 -13.44 3.75
N LEU A 4 1.53 -13.70 2.45
CA LEU A 4 2.35 -13.01 1.45
C LEU A 4 1.61 -11.72 1.05
N PRO A 5 2.14 -10.53 1.36
CA PRO A 5 1.49 -9.29 0.97
C PRO A 5 1.53 -9.13 -0.56
N GLU A 6 0.43 -8.67 -1.14
CA GLU A 6 0.30 -8.37 -2.56
C GLU A 6 -0.17 -6.94 -2.76
N LEU A 7 0.53 -6.17 -3.61
CA LEU A 7 0.11 -4.83 -3.99
C LEU A 7 -0.84 -4.88 -5.18
N ARG A 8 -2.03 -4.30 -5.03
CA ARG A 8 -2.99 -4.07 -6.09
C ARG A 8 -3.19 -2.58 -6.30
N GLN A 9 -2.73 -2.06 -7.44
CA GLN A 9 -3.01 -0.70 -7.86
C GLN A 9 -4.44 -0.62 -8.42
N GLU A 10 -5.22 0.35 -7.97
CA GLU A 10 -6.62 0.54 -8.37
C GLU A 10 -6.80 1.75 -9.30
N LEU A 11 -5.98 2.79 -9.16
CA LEU A 11 -6.01 3.98 -10.02
C LEU A 11 -4.66 4.24 -10.69
N THR A 12 -4.70 4.91 -11.85
CA THR A 12 -3.50 5.39 -12.55
C THR A 12 -2.85 6.51 -11.75
N PRO A 13 -1.50 6.59 -11.67
CA PRO A 13 -0.83 7.67 -10.97
C PRO A 13 -1.10 9.03 -11.66
N ASN A 14 -1.30 10.09 -10.88
CA ASN A 14 -1.56 11.44 -11.39
C ASN A 14 -0.27 12.22 -11.72
N SER A 15 0.89 11.69 -11.32
CA SER A 15 2.19 12.34 -11.54
C SER A 15 3.32 11.31 -11.66
N PRO A 16 4.45 11.68 -12.29
CA PRO A 16 5.66 10.85 -12.30
C PRO A 16 6.17 10.51 -10.89
N ASP A 17 6.08 11.45 -9.95
CA ASP A 17 6.51 11.24 -8.56
C ASP A 17 5.61 10.24 -7.82
N GLU A 18 4.31 10.25 -8.09
CA GLU A 18 3.39 9.24 -7.56
C GLU A 18 3.64 7.87 -8.19
N ALA A 19 3.93 7.82 -9.49
CA ALA A 19 4.31 6.59 -10.17
C ALA A 19 5.62 6.00 -9.60
N ALA A 20 6.61 6.84 -9.31
CA ALA A 20 7.86 6.42 -8.66
C ALA A 20 7.60 5.85 -7.25
N ARG A 21 6.77 6.51 -6.44
CA ARG A 21 6.39 6.01 -5.10
C ARG A 21 5.62 4.70 -5.16
N LEU A 22 4.72 4.52 -6.13
CA LEU A 22 4.02 3.25 -6.34
C LEU A 22 4.97 2.13 -6.77
N THR A 23 5.98 2.46 -7.58
CA THR A 23 7.05 1.51 -7.95
C THR A 23 7.87 1.10 -6.73
N GLU A 24 8.26 2.05 -5.89
CA GLU A 24 8.98 1.77 -4.64
C GLU A 24 8.13 0.93 -3.68
N LEU A 25 6.83 1.19 -3.60
CA LEU A 25 5.90 0.38 -2.82
C LEU A 25 5.81 -1.07 -3.35
N ALA A 26 5.76 -1.25 -4.67
CA ALA A 26 5.73 -2.58 -5.28
C ALA A 26 7.02 -3.37 -4.96
N GLN A 27 8.18 -2.71 -5.01
CA GLN A 27 9.46 -3.29 -4.63
C GLN A 27 9.50 -3.68 -3.15
N LEU A 28 9.00 -2.80 -2.27
CA LEU A 28 8.92 -3.05 -0.84
C LEU A 28 8.05 -4.26 -0.53
N VAL A 29 6.87 -4.37 -1.15
CA VAL A 29 5.97 -5.52 -0.97
C VAL A 29 6.61 -6.80 -1.49
N THR A 30 7.24 -6.76 -2.67
CA THR A 30 7.91 -7.93 -3.27
C THR A 30 9.11 -8.42 -2.44
N ALA A 31 9.87 -7.51 -1.85
CA ALA A 31 11.02 -7.86 -1.01
C ALA A 31 10.63 -8.25 0.43
N THR A 32 9.37 -8.10 0.81
CA THR A 32 8.88 -8.42 2.14
C THR A 32 8.67 -9.91 2.29
N ALA A 33 9.37 -10.53 3.25
CA ALA A 33 9.12 -11.91 3.64
C ALA A 33 7.68 -12.08 4.14
N PRO A 34 7.08 -13.29 4.06
CA PRO A 34 5.75 -13.54 4.57
C PRO A 34 5.57 -13.02 5.99
N LEU A 35 4.51 -12.24 6.22
CA LEU A 35 4.22 -11.58 7.49
C LEU A 35 3.16 -12.34 8.27
N ALA A 36 3.20 -12.27 9.60
CA ALA A 36 2.08 -12.74 10.40
C ALA A 36 0.84 -11.83 10.23
N ASP A 37 1.07 -10.55 9.94
CA ASP A 37 0.03 -9.55 9.71
C ASP A 37 0.53 -8.50 8.69
N VAL A 38 -0.17 -8.36 7.57
CA VAL A 38 0.20 -7.37 6.54
C VAL A 38 0.16 -5.91 7.05
N ARG A 39 -0.58 -5.63 8.14
CA ARG A 39 -0.66 -4.30 8.74
C ARG A 39 0.67 -3.80 9.30
N ASP A 40 1.62 -4.69 9.54
CA ASP A 40 2.99 -4.33 9.94
C ASP A 40 3.73 -3.51 8.86
N LEU A 41 3.24 -3.53 7.61
CA LEU A 41 3.76 -2.66 6.55
C LEU A 41 3.27 -1.21 6.65
N ALA A 42 2.18 -0.94 7.37
CA ALA A 42 1.53 0.37 7.37
C ALA A 42 2.44 1.54 7.75
N PRO A 43 3.36 1.44 8.74
CA PRO A 43 4.31 2.51 9.03
C PRO A 43 5.24 2.82 7.85
N LYS A 44 5.65 1.80 7.08
CA LYS A 44 6.49 2.00 5.89
C LYS A 44 5.68 2.64 4.75
N VAL A 45 4.44 2.20 4.55
CA VAL A 45 3.53 2.77 3.56
C VAL A 45 3.26 4.26 3.85
N ARG A 46 3.03 4.63 5.11
CA ARG A 46 2.85 6.05 5.53
C ARG A 46 4.08 6.92 5.29
N LYS A 47 5.29 6.34 5.33
CA LYS A 47 6.52 7.08 4.99
C LYS A 47 6.62 7.38 3.50
N LEU A 48 6.20 6.43 2.66
CA LEU A 48 6.18 6.62 1.19
C LEU A 48 5.04 7.55 0.75
N PHE A 49 3.90 7.48 1.44
CA PHE A 49 2.70 8.26 1.14
C PHE A 49 2.28 9.07 2.38
N PRO A 50 2.94 10.21 2.63
CA PRO A 50 2.69 11.00 3.82
C PRO A 50 1.41 11.84 3.72
N GLU A 51 0.78 12.06 4.87
CA GLU A 51 -0.23 13.10 5.05
C GLU A 51 0.40 14.50 4.84
N PRO A 52 -0.39 15.51 4.40
CA PRO A 52 -1.83 15.45 4.13
C PRO A 52 -2.17 15.01 2.70
N ALA A 53 -1.20 14.73 1.83
CA ALA A 53 -1.46 14.41 0.43
C ALA A 53 -2.12 13.04 0.25
N TYR A 54 -1.79 12.09 1.14
CA TYR A 54 -2.26 10.72 1.10
C TYR A 54 -2.83 10.30 2.44
N LEU A 55 -3.83 9.42 2.40
CA LEU A 55 -4.41 8.78 3.56
C LEU A 55 -4.14 7.28 3.48
N VAL A 56 -3.52 6.75 4.54
CA VAL A 56 -3.17 5.33 4.65
C VAL A 56 -3.88 4.73 5.86
N GLY A 57 -4.86 3.88 5.58
CA GLY A 57 -5.61 3.17 6.61
C GLY A 57 -5.36 1.66 6.59
N CYS A 58 -5.73 1.03 7.70
CA CYS A 58 -5.61 -0.41 7.91
C CYS A 58 -6.98 -0.94 8.31
N GLY A 59 -7.57 -1.81 7.49
CA GLY A 59 -8.88 -2.42 7.76
C GLY A 59 -8.75 -3.93 7.81
N GLY A 60 -9.06 -4.55 8.95
CA GLY A 60 -9.05 -6.01 9.12
C GLY A 60 -7.73 -6.67 8.75
N SER A 61 -7.61 -7.06 7.48
CA SER A 61 -6.51 -7.84 6.87
C SER A 61 -5.84 -7.13 5.67
N HIS A 62 -6.07 -5.83 5.47
CA HIS A 62 -5.45 -5.09 4.37
C HIS A 62 -5.06 -3.66 4.73
N ILE A 63 -4.16 -3.10 3.93
CA ILE A 63 -3.81 -1.67 3.93
C ILE A 63 -4.43 -1.05 2.70
N TRP A 64 -5.09 0.10 2.84
CA TRP A 64 -5.58 0.89 1.73
C TRP A 64 -4.86 2.23 1.68
N LEU A 65 -4.73 2.77 0.46
CA LEU A 65 -4.11 4.05 0.16
C LEU A 65 -5.10 4.89 -0.65
N HIS A 66 -5.40 6.09 -0.17
CA HIS A 66 -6.18 7.10 -0.89
C HIS A 66 -5.33 8.35 -1.11
N ARG A 67 -5.64 9.11 -2.16
CA ARG A 67 -5.28 10.53 -2.24
C ARG A 67 -6.27 11.28 -1.36
N ALA A 68 -5.81 12.26 -0.58
CA ALA A 68 -6.69 12.96 0.36
C ALA A 68 -7.84 13.72 -0.33
N ASN A 69 -7.65 14.10 -1.59
CA ASN A 69 -8.63 14.85 -2.38
C ASN A 69 -9.49 13.97 -3.32
N GLU A 70 -9.39 12.63 -3.22
CA GLU A 70 -10.15 11.71 -4.07
C GLU A 70 -10.84 10.62 -3.25
N ALA A 71 -12.09 10.31 -3.62
CA ALA A 71 -12.86 9.24 -2.97
C ALA A 71 -12.37 7.83 -3.34
N GLY A 72 -11.63 7.69 -4.46
CA GLY A 72 -11.12 6.41 -4.92
C GLY A 72 -9.84 5.96 -4.20
N ARG A 73 -9.68 4.65 -4.03
CA ARG A 73 -8.41 4.05 -3.57
C ARG A 73 -7.39 4.14 -4.70
N LEU A 74 -6.21 4.66 -4.39
CA LEU A 74 -5.07 4.61 -5.30
C LEU A 74 -4.54 3.18 -5.41
N ALA A 75 -4.37 2.51 -4.28
CA ALA A 75 -3.90 1.13 -4.20
C ALA A 75 -4.35 0.47 -2.88
N CYS A 76 -4.28 -0.86 -2.85
CA CYS A 76 -4.41 -1.65 -1.64
C CYS A 76 -3.31 -2.72 -1.56
N ILE A 77 -2.92 -3.07 -0.33
CA ILE A 77 -2.05 -4.20 -0.03
C ILE A 77 -2.90 -5.23 0.68
N LEU A 78 -3.03 -6.40 0.06
CA LEU A 78 -3.88 -7.50 0.51
C LEU A 78 -3.02 -8.65 1.01
N ASP A 79 -3.58 -9.49 1.87
CA ASP A 79 -3.00 -10.78 2.17
C ASP A 79 -3.39 -11.79 1.08
N ARG A 80 -2.41 -12.43 0.46
CA ARG A 80 -2.65 -13.65 -0.31
C ARG A 80 -2.43 -14.83 0.62
N TYR A 81 -3.49 -15.61 0.86
CA TYR A 81 -3.36 -16.91 1.50
C TYR A 81 -2.55 -17.82 0.57
N GLN A 82 -1.42 -18.35 1.08
CA GLN A 82 -0.72 -19.49 0.49
C GLN A 82 -1.09 -20.76 1.26
#